data_AF-A0A0C2BTA4-F1
#
_entry.id   AF-A0A0C2BTA4-F1
#
_cell.length_a   1.000
_cell.length_b   1.000
_cell.length_c   1.000
_cell.angle_alpha   90.00
_cell.angle_beta   90.00
_cell.angle_gamma   90.00
#
_symmetry.space_group_name_H-M   'P 1'
#
loop_
_entity.id
_entity.type
_entity.pdbx_description
1 polymer ?
#
loop_
_entity_poly.entity_id
_entity_poly.type
_entity_poly.pdbx_seq_one_letter_code
_entity_poly.pdbx_strand_id
1 'polypeptide(L)'
;MCPNNGYIMADGMRKTFKNLHNNHRLNLVNQLVPNGNSGTKLRSGSKMMEIKYNCEAEKTAFEWAKQCIDADSPASSRRNWAENRYTFPNKNLDLMTVATRMAWDTHEHIGCAIYHCPSFINAVCHYGPAGQFGAGKQIYKPGPKCNRCGTVGATCFGGLCRR
;
A
#
# COMPACT_ATOMS: atom_id res chain seq x y z
N MET A 1 -10.22 -10.87 -10.74
CA MET A 1 -10.27 -9.90 -9.61
C MET A 1 -10.99 -8.64 -10.03
N CYS A 2 -10.68 -8.05 -11.19
CA CYS A 2 -11.37 -6.87 -11.72
C CYS A 2 -11.84 -7.11 -13.16
N PRO A 3 -13.06 -7.65 -13.37
CA PRO A 3 -13.52 -8.06 -14.70
C PRO A 3 -13.60 -6.89 -15.69
N ASN A 4 -13.98 -5.69 -15.22
CA ASN A 4 -14.13 -4.50 -16.05
C ASN A 4 -12.80 -3.76 -16.33
N ASN A 5 -11.70 -4.19 -15.71
CA ASN A 5 -10.39 -3.56 -15.84
C ASN A 5 -9.38 -4.46 -16.56
N GLY A 6 -9.84 -5.41 -17.38
CA GLY A 6 -8.98 -6.35 -18.09
C GLY A 6 -7.92 -5.66 -18.97
N TYR A 7 -8.21 -4.47 -19.48
CA TYR A 7 -7.32 -3.65 -20.29
C TYR A 7 -6.21 -2.93 -19.50
N ILE A 8 -6.31 -2.89 -18.16
CA ILE A 8 -5.34 -2.20 -17.29
C ILE A 8 -4.19 -3.14 -16.91
N MET A 9 -4.55 -4.31 -16.37
CA MET A 9 -3.58 -5.25 -15.79
C MET A 9 -4.15 -6.66 -15.72
N ALA A 10 -3.27 -7.67 -15.77
CA ALA A 10 -3.66 -9.07 -15.57
C ALA A 10 -3.87 -9.42 -14.09
N ASP A 11 -4.75 -10.38 -13.82
CA ASP A 11 -5.03 -10.85 -12.45
C ASP A 11 -3.79 -11.40 -11.72
N GLY A 12 -2.83 -11.97 -12.44
CA GLY A 12 -1.56 -12.42 -11.86
C GLY A 12 -0.82 -11.27 -11.18
N MET A 13 -0.73 -10.11 -11.84
CA MET A 13 -0.08 -8.92 -11.29
C MET A 13 -0.88 -8.32 -10.12
N ARG A 14 -2.22 -8.29 -10.21
CA ARG A 14 -3.08 -7.86 -9.09
C ARG A 14 -2.83 -8.69 -7.83
N LYS A 15 -2.73 -10.02 -7.99
CA LYS A 15 -2.40 -10.95 -6.90
C LYS A 15 -1.01 -10.66 -6.35
N THR A 16 -0.01 -10.47 -7.20
CA THR A 16 1.36 -10.14 -6.79
C THR A 16 1.40 -8.87 -5.93
N PHE A 17 0.81 -7.77 -6.39
CA PHE A 17 0.75 -6.52 -5.62
C PHE A 17 0.10 -6.75 -4.24
N LYS A 18 -1.10 -7.32 -4.21
CA LYS A 18 -1.82 -7.58 -2.95
C LYS A 18 -1.01 -8.46 -2.00
N ASN A 19 -0.46 -9.56 -2.51
CA ASN A 19 0.21 -10.57 -1.69
C ASN A 19 1.55 -10.04 -1.14
N LEU A 20 2.35 -9.35 -1.95
CA LEU A 20 3.59 -8.75 -1.47
C LEU A 20 3.32 -7.74 -0.35
N HIS A 21 2.31 -6.88 -0.53
CA HIS A 21 1.94 -5.91 0.51
C HIS A 21 1.52 -6.59 1.82
N ASN A 22 0.64 -7.59 1.76
CA ASN A 22 0.24 -8.33 2.95
C ASN A 22 1.41 -9.10 3.58
N ASN A 23 2.32 -9.67 2.78
CA ASN A 23 3.51 -10.35 3.29
C ASN A 23 4.45 -9.37 4.03
N HIS A 24 4.68 -8.18 3.49
CA HIS A 24 5.47 -7.15 4.17
C HIS A 24 4.81 -6.67 5.48
N ARG A 25 3.50 -6.47 5.47
CA ARG A 25 2.73 -6.12 6.68
C ARG A 25 2.80 -7.23 7.71
N LEU A 26 2.72 -8.49 7.29
CA LEU A 26 2.86 -9.66 8.14
C LEU A 26 4.26 -9.76 8.76
N ASN A 27 5.31 -9.53 7.96
CA ASN A 27 6.70 -9.49 8.45
C ASN A 27 6.89 -8.40 9.50
N LEU A 28 6.27 -7.23 9.32
CA LEU A 28 6.32 -6.14 10.29
C LEU A 28 5.64 -6.54 11.61
N VAL A 29 4.42 -7.06 11.58
CA VAL A 29 3.72 -7.47 12.81
C VAL A 29 4.35 -8.70 13.50
N ASN A 30 5.12 -9.50 12.76
CA ASN A 30 5.94 -10.58 13.33
C ASN A 30 7.34 -10.10 13.77
N GLN A 31 7.61 -8.79 13.74
CA GLN A 31 8.89 -8.19 14.16
C GLN A 31 10.11 -8.72 13.40
N LEU A 32 9.93 -9.07 12.13
CA LEU A 32 11.00 -9.56 11.26
C LEU A 32 11.76 -8.43 10.54
N VAL A 33 11.17 -7.23 10.50
CA VAL A 33 11.71 -6.07 9.77
C VAL A 33 12.65 -5.26 10.67
N PRO A 34 13.94 -5.10 10.32
CA PRO A 34 14.84 -4.17 11.02
C PRO A 34 14.51 -2.71 10.67
N ASN A 35 14.70 -1.82 11.62
CA ASN A 35 14.72 -0.38 11.38
C ASN A 35 16.00 -0.02 10.62
N GLY A 36 15.89 0.74 9.52
CA GLY A 36 17.04 1.10 8.68
C GLY A 36 18.09 1.96 9.39
N ASN A 37 17.73 2.71 10.44
CA ASN A 37 18.65 3.58 11.17
C ASN A 37 19.28 2.88 12.37
N SER A 38 18.48 2.15 13.17
CA SER A 38 18.95 1.54 14.42
C SER A 38 19.32 0.05 14.29
N GLY A 39 18.96 -0.62 13.19
CA GLY A 39 19.10 -2.07 13.03
C GLY A 39 18.18 -2.92 13.91
N THR A 40 17.62 -2.34 14.98
CA THR A 40 16.68 -3.01 15.87
C THR A 40 15.37 -3.34 15.15
N LYS A 41 14.75 -4.48 15.50
CA LYS A 41 13.47 -4.88 14.88
C LYS A 41 12.37 -3.87 15.20
N LEU A 42 11.56 -3.56 14.19
CA LEU A 42 10.37 -2.73 14.36
C LEU A 42 9.41 -3.37 15.36
N ARG A 43 8.69 -2.52 16.10
CA ARG A 43 7.64 -3.00 17.01
C ARG A 43 6.48 -3.57 16.21
N SER A 44 5.84 -4.60 16.74
CA SER A 44 4.65 -5.18 16.13
C SER A 44 3.50 -4.14 16.06
N GLY A 45 2.66 -4.25 15.02
CA GLY A 45 1.46 -3.45 14.83
C GLY A 45 0.24 -4.15 15.44
N SER A 46 -0.41 -3.49 16.39
CA SER A 46 -1.50 -4.10 17.17
C SER A 46 -2.85 -4.22 16.45
N LYS A 47 -3.03 -3.48 15.34
CA LYS A 47 -4.27 -3.43 14.56
C LYS A 47 -4.01 -3.26 13.05
N MET A 48 -2.97 -3.92 12.54
CA MET A 48 -2.59 -3.86 11.13
C MET A 48 -3.65 -4.52 10.26
N MET A 49 -4.37 -3.76 9.43
CA MET A 49 -5.38 -4.32 8.53
C MET A 49 -4.75 -5.19 7.44
N GLU A 50 -5.43 -6.26 7.05
CA GLU A 50 -5.17 -6.95 5.80
C GLU A 50 -5.64 -6.10 4.61
N ILE A 51 -4.82 -6.03 3.56
CA ILE A 51 -5.14 -5.35 2.33
C ILE A 51 -5.91 -6.28 1.36
N LYS A 52 -7.05 -5.79 0.88
CA LYS A 52 -7.87 -6.34 -0.20
C LYS A 52 -7.61 -5.56 -1.49
N TYR A 53 -7.81 -6.22 -2.63
CA TYR A 53 -7.66 -5.53 -3.92
C TYR A 53 -8.93 -4.75 -4.26
N ASN A 54 -8.81 -3.54 -4.79
CA ASN A 54 -9.91 -2.65 -5.13
C ASN A 54 -9.76 -2.15 -6.58
N CYS A 55 -10.78 -2.40 -7.40
CA CYS A 55 -10.75 -2.11 -8.83
C CYS A 55 -10.89 -0.61 -9.14
N GLU A 56 -11.54 0.18 -8.27
CA GLU A 56 -11.62 1.64 -8.44
C GLU A 56 -10.28 2.31 -8.08
N ALA A 57 -9.59 1.80 -7.06
CA ALA A 57 -8.22 2.21 -6.77
C ALA A 57 -7.28 1.89 -7.94
N GLU A 58 -7.42 0.72 -8.58
CA GLU A 58 -6.65 0.36 -9.78
C GLU A 58 -6.94 1.29 -10.95
N LYS A 59 -8.22 1.57 -11.20
CA LYS A 59 -8.65 2.46 -12.29
C LYS A 59 -8.08 3.86 -12.14
N THR A 60 -8.16 4.42 -10.94
CA THR A 60 -7.62 5.76 -10.65
C THR A 60 -6.09 5.78 -10.69
N ALA A 61 -5.42 4.71 -10.23
CA ALA A 61 -3.97 4.58 -10.37
C ALA A 61 -3.55 4.51 -11.85
N PHE A 62 -4.30 3.79 -12.69
CA PHE A 62 -4.06 3.73 -14.13
C PHE A 62 -4.28 5.09 -14.82
N GLU A 63 -5.33 5.81 -14.43
CA GLU A 63 -5.62 7.16 -14.94
C GLU A 63 -4.47 8.15 -14.67
N TRP A 64 -3.74 7.98 -13.56
CA TRP A 64 -2.53 8.74 -13.25
C TRP A 64 -1.30 8.19 -13.98
N ALA A 65 -1.09 6.86 -13.95
CA ALA A 65 0.08 6.23 -14.57
C ALA A 65 0.22 6.60 -16.06
N LYS A 66 -0.91 6.65 -16.78
CA LYS A 66 -0.96 7.02 -18.21
C LYS A 66 -0.61 8.48 -18.52
N GLN A 67 -0.55 9.35 -17.51
CA GLN A 67 -0.13 10.75 -17.70
C GLN A 67 1.36 10.86 -18.01
N CYS A 68 2.14 9.82 -17.68
CA CYS A 68 3.58 9.79 -17.88
C CYS A 68 4.32 10.97 -17.24
N ILE A 69 3.83 11.39 -16.06
CA ILE A 69 4.45 12.39 -15.21
C ILE A 69 5.17 11.66 -14.08
N ASP A 70 6.47 11.93 -13.90
CA ASP A 70 7.24 11.39 -12.78
C ASP A 70 7.02 12.22 -11.50
N ALA A 71 5.77 12.28 -11.05
CA ALA A 71 5.36 12.96 -9.83
C ALA A 71 4.18 12.24 -9.17
N ASP A 72 3.98 12.48 -7.87
CA ASP A 72 2.79 12.01 -7.19
C ASP A 72 1.58 12.78 -7.76
N SER A 73 0.43 12.12 -7.88
CA SER A 73 -0.80 12.79 -8.33
C SER A 73 -1.21 13.90 -7.35
N PRO A 74 -1.86 14.98 -7.82
CA PRO A 74 -2.43 15.98 -6.92
C PRO A 74 -3.36 15.35 -5.88
N ALA A 75 -3.26 15.76 -4.61
CA ALA A 75 -4.11 15.19 -3.56
C ALA A 75 -5.63 15.34 -3.86
N SER A 76 -6.00 16.42 -4.55
CA SER A 76 -7.38 16.69 -4.99
C SER A 76 -7.89 15.70 -6.05
N SER A 77 -7.01 15.13 -6.88
CA SER A 77 -7.39 14.15 -7.91
C SER A 77 -7.39 12.71 -7.41
N ARG A 78 -6.83 12.45 -6.23
CA ARG A 78 -6.68 11.10 -5.64
C ARG A 78 -7.93 10.48 -5.06
N ARG A 79 -9.08 11.15 -5.07
CA ARG A 79 -10.38 10.62 -4.60
C ARG A 79 -10.29 9.86 -3.25
N ASN A 80 -9.58 10.43 -2.27
CA ASN A 80 -9.31 9.85 -0.94
C ASN A 80 -8.44 8.58 -0.92
N TRP A 81 -7.56 8.41 -1.90
CA TRP A 81 -6.48 7.42 -1.89
C TRP A 81 -5.15 8.05 -1.46
N ALA A 82 -4.37 7.32 -0.67
CA ALA A 82 -2.93 7.53 -0.57
C ALA A 82 -2.26 6.90 -1.80
N GLU A 83 -1.05 7.33 -2.17
CA GLU A 83 -0.39 6.87 -3.40
C GLU A 83 1.05 6.47 -3.13
N ASN A 84 1.51 5.38 -3.74
CA ASN A 84 2.92 5.10 -4.00
C ASN A 84 3.15 5.13 -5.50
N ARG A 85 4.28 5.71 -5.93
CA ARG A 85 4.75 5.68 -7.31
C ARG A 85 6.14 5.06 -7.36
N TYR A 86 6.39 4.33 -8.44
CA TYR A 86 7.71 3.85 -8.80
C TYR A 86 7.89 3.93 -10.31
N THR A 87 9.00 4.51 -10.76
CA THR A 87 9.36 4.59 -12.18
C THR A 87 10.49 3.62 -12.51
N PHE A 88 10.49 2.96 -13.67
CA PHE A 88 11.62 2.13 -14.11
C PHE A 88 12.25 2.69 -15.39
N PRO A 89 13.60 2.68 -15.51
CA PRO A 89 14.56 2.35 -14.46
C PRO A 89 14.76 3.54 -13.50
N ASN A 90 14.47 3.38 -12.21
CA ASN A 90 14.78 4.39 -11.19
C ASN A 90 15.74 3.81 -10.15
N LYS A 91 16.89 4.48 -9.98
CA LYS A 91 17.94 4.09 -9.03
C LYS A 91 17.85 4.85 -7.69
N ASN A 92 17.02 5.89 -7.60
CA ASN A 92 16.94 6.82 -6.47
C ASN A 92 15.56 6.78 -5.79
N LEU A 93 15.04 5.58 -5.52
CA LEU A 93 13.76 5.44 -4.82
C LEU A 93 13.91 5.86 -3.35
N ASP A 94 13.03 6.75 -2.90
CA ASP A 94 12.83 7.00 -1.47
C ASP A 94 12.09 5.80 -0.82
N LEU A 95 12.89 4.83 -0.38
CA LEU A 95 12.40 3.62 0.28
C LEU A 95 11.62 3.91 1.56
N MET A 96 11.94 5.00 2.28
CA MET A 96 11.26 5.33 3.52
C MET A 96 9.83 5.79 3.24
N THR A 97 9.65 6.66 2.25
CA THR A 97 8.32 7.11 1.81
C THR A 97 7.46 5.93 1.34
N VAL A 98 8.03 5.06 0.49
CA VAL A 98 7.31 3.89 -0.02
C VAL A 98 6.92 2.93 1.10
N ALA A 99 7.86 2.57 1.97
CA ALA A 99 7.63 1.66 3.08
C ALA A 99 6.58 2.21 4.05
N THR A 100 6.60 3.51 4.34
CA THR A 100 5.63 4.16 5.23
C THR A 100 4.20 4.05 4.69
N ARG A 101 4.01 4.31 3.40
CA ARG A 101 2.70 4.23 2.74
C ARG A 101 2.18 2.79 2.68
N MET A 102 3.07 1.79 2.50
CA MET A 102 2.72 0.37 2.54
C MET A 102 2.37 -0.14 3.95
N ALA A 103 3.06 0.37 4.98
CA ALA A 103 2.93 -0.08 6.37
C ALA A 103 1.78 0.58 7.14
N TRP A 104 1.01 1.48 6.52
CA TRP A 104 -0.04 2.22 7.20
C TRP A 104 -1.15 1.30 7.72
N ASP A 105 -1.39 1.24 9.03
CA ASP A 105 -2.20 0.18 9.63
C ASP A 105 -3.67 0.21 9.21
N THR A 106 -4.20 1.39 8.92
CA THR A 106 -5.60 1.58 8.51
C THR A 106 -5.87 1.28 7.04
N HIS A 107 -4.85 1.20 6.17
CA HIS A 107 -5.06 0.82 4.78
C HIS A 107 -5.60 -0.62 4.69
N GLU A 108 -6.79 -0.77 4.14
CA GLU A 108 -7.49 -2.05 3.90
C GLU A 108 -7.63 -2.34 2.40
N HIS A 109 -7.39 -1.35 1.53
CA HIS A 109 -7.55 -1.50 0.09
C HIS A 109 -6.29 -1.09 -0.65
N ILE A 110 -5.99 -1.80 -1.73
CA ILE A 110 -4.97 -1.45 -2.72
C ILE A 110 -5.51 -1.62 -4.13
N GLY A 111 -5.11 -0.74 -5.04
CA GLY A 111 -5.23 -0.95 -6.47
C GLY A 111 -4.03 -0.34 -7.15
N CYS A 112 -3.44 -1.05 -8.11
CA CYS A 112 -2.19 -0.64 -8.74
C CYS A 112 -2.28 -0.77 -10.26
N ALA A 113 -1.52 0.05 -10.97
CA ALA A 113 -1.40 -0.01 -12.41
C ALA A 113 0.06 0.18 -12.82
N ILE A 114 0.42 -0.42 -13.96
CA ILE A 114 1.72 -0.25 -14.61
C ILE A 114 1.44 0.26 -16.01
N TYR A 115 2.07 1.36 -16.40
CA TYR A 115 1.94 1.94 -17.73
C TYR A 115 3.32 2.14 -18.36
N HIS A 116 3.47 1.73 -19.63
CA HIS A 116 4.69 1.92 -20.39
C HIS A 116 4.67 3.30 -21.04
N CYS A 117 5.43 4.25 -20.49
CA CYS A 117 5.64 5.57 -21.08
C CYS A 117 6.77 5.53 -22.12
N PRO A 118 6.92 6.58 -22.96
CA PRO A 118 7.95 6.60 -24.00
C PRO A 118 9.38 6.38 -23.50
N SER A 119 9.70 6.84 -22.28
CA SER A 119 11.06 6.80 -21.71
C SER A 119 11.19 6.03 -20.39
N PHE A 120 10.09 5.62 -19.76
CA PHE A 120 10.10 4.90 -18.49
C PHE A 120 8.83 4.06 -18.30
N ILE A 121 8.83 3.14 -17.35
CA ILE A 121 7.62 2.45 -16.91
C ILE A 121 7.12 3.16 -15.65
N ASN A 122 5.86 3.59 -15.64
CA ASN A 122 5.24 4.25 -14.49
C ASN A 122 4.34 3.25 -13.74
N ALA A 123 4.75 2.84 -12.54
CA ALA A 123 3.96 2.02 -11.64
C ALA A 123 3.35 2.89 -10.54
N VAL A 124 2.03 2.85 -10.40
CA VAL A 124 1.27 3.63 -9.42
C VAL A 124 0.40 2.67 -8.60
N CYS A 125 0.41 2.82 -7.28
CA CYS A 125 -0.47 2.10 -6.36
C CYS A 125 -1.24 3.09 -5.50
N HIS A 126 -2.56 2.97 -5.48
CA HIS A 126 -3.46 3.67 -4.58
C HIS A 126 -3.81 2.79 -3.38
N TYR A 127 -3.88 3.41 -2.19
CA TYR A 127 -4.22 2.77 -0.94
C TYR A 127 -5.33 3.51 -0.23
N GLY A 128 -6.20 2.78 0.48
CA GLY A 128 -7.16 3.45 1.34
C GLY A 128 -7.75 2.60 2.44
N PRO A 129 -8.54 3.23 3.33
CA PRO A 129 -8.92 4.65 3.30
C PRO A 129 -7.75 5.60 3.63
N ALA A 130 -7.68 6.77 2.98
CA ALA A 130 -6.66 7.78 3.27
C ALA A 130 -7.03 8.76 4.41
N GLY A 131 -8.22 8.65 5.00
CA GLY A 131 -8.70 9.63 6.00
C GLY A 131 -7.83 9.77 7.25
N GLN A 132 -7.06 8.73 7.60
CA GLN A 132 -6.09 8.77 8.71
C GLN A 132 -4.63 8.85 8.22
N PHE A 133 -4.42 8.88 6.91
CA PHE A 133 -3.10 8.95 6.29
C PHE A 133 -2.66 10.41 6.17
N GLY A 134 -1.43 10.71 6.59
CA GLY A 134 -0.89 12.06 6.44
C GLY A 134 0.30 12.36 7.35
N ALA A 135 0.93 13.51 7.10
CA ALA A 135 2.07 13.99 7.88
C ALA A 135 1.69 14.18 9.36
N GLY A 136 2.61 13.85 10.26
CA GLY A 136 2.42 13.94 11.72
C GLY A 136 1.50 12.87 12.33
N LYS A 137 0.92 11.98 11.52
CA LYS A 137 0.12 10.84 12.01
C LYS A 137 1.01 9.61 12.21
N GLN A 138 0.57 8.72 13.10
CA GLN A 138 1.28 7.47 13.39
C GLN A 138 1.00 6.43 12.31
N ILE A 139 2.07 5.87 11.71
CA ILE A 139 2.02 4.86 10.64
C ILE A 139 1.20 3.64 11.05
N TYR A 140 1.50 3.10 12.23
CA TYR A 140 0.76 1.99 12.83
C TYR A 140 0.81 2.09 14.34
N LYS A 141 -0.24 1.62 15.03
CA LYS A 141 -0.25 1.60 16.51
C LYS A 141 0.60 0.44 17.05
N PRO A 142 1.72 0.70 17.77
CA PRO A 142 2.55 -0.38 18.29
C PRO A 142 1.84 -1.19 19.39
N GLY A 143 2.13 -2.48 19.43
CA GLY A 143 1.65 -3.41 20.45
C GLY A 143 1.58 -4.85 19.92
N PRO A 144 1.21 -5.83 20.77
CA PRO A 144 1.11 -7.22 20.33
C PRO A 144 0.17 -7.35 19.12
N LYS A 145 0.57 -8.14 18.12
CA LYS A 145 -0.20 -8.33 16.89
C LYS A 145 -1.63 -8.74 17.23
N CYS A 146 -2.59 -8.23 16.46
CA CYS A 146 -4.02 -8.47 16.63
C CYS A 146 -4.70 -7.98 17.92
N ASN A 147 -3.96 -7.55 18.95
CA ASN A 147 -4.54 -7.19 20.25
C ASN A 147 -5.54 -6.03 20.20
N ARG A 148 -5.60 -5.28 19.09
CA ARG A 148 -6.54 -4.18 18.88
C ARG A 148 -7.41 -4.33 17.62
N CYS A 149 -7.48 -5.51 16.99
CA CYS A 149 -8.40 -5.71 15.85
C CYS A 149 -9.86 -5.45 16.25
N GLY A 150 -10.28 -5.89 17.44
CA GLY A 150 -11.63 -5.65 17.94
C GLY A 150 -12.00 -4.16 18.06
N THR A 151 -11.03 -3.29 18.38
CA THR A 151 -11.25 -1.84 18.49
C THR A 151 -11.58 -1.16 17.15
N VAL A 152 -11.33 -1.84 16.03
CA VAL A 152 -11.64 -1.35 14.68
C VAL A 152 -12.72 -2.18 13.99
N GLY A 153 -13.46 -3.00 14.76
CA GLY A 153 -14.51 -3.86 14.25
C GLY A 153 -13.99 -4.96 13.31
N ALA A 154 -12.80 -5.48 13.58
CA ALA A 154 -12.16 -6.54 12.80
C ALA A 154 -11.75 -7.73 13.68
N THR A 155 -11.49 -8.86 13.04
CA THR A 155 -10.99 -10.09 13.68
C THR A 155 -9.54 -10.35 13.31
N CYS A 156 -8.81 -11.10 14.13
CA CYS A 156 -7.46 -11.52 13.77
C CYS A 156 -7.53 -12.69 12.78
N PHE A 157 -6.93 -12.53 11.61
CA PHE A 157 -6.76 -13.60 10.63
C PHE A 157 -5.32 -13.64 10.14
N GLY A 158 -4.61 -14.75 10.37
CA GLY A 158 -3.23 -14.91 9.90
C GLY A 158 -2.25 -13.86 10.43
N GLY A 159 -2.55 -13.21 11.56
CA GLY A 159 -1.72 -12.16 12.17
C GLY A 159 -2.07 -10.72 11.73
N LEU A 160 -3.02 -10.55 10.81
CA LEU A 160 -3.53 -9.25 10.38
C LEU A 160 -5.02 -9.10 10.77
N CYS A 161 -5.52 -7.87 10.82
CA CYS A 161 -6.91 -7.60 11.10
C CYS A 161 -7.75 -7.69 9.81
N ARG A 162 -8.81 -8.48 9.83
CA ARG A 162 -9.73 -8.67 8.70
C ARG A 162 -11.17 -8.36 9.12
N ARG A 163 -11.85 -7.59 8.29
CA ARG A 163 -13.32 -7.45 8.27
C ARG A 163 -13.92 -8.42 7.27
#